data_AF-A0A154MD56-F1
#
_entry.id   AF-A0A154MD56-F1
#
_cell.length_a   1.000
_cell.length_b   1.000
_cell.length_c   1.000
_cell.angle_alpha   90.00
_cell.angle_beta   90.00
_cell.angle_gamma   90.00
#
_symmetry.space_group_name_H-M   'P 1'
#
loop_
_entity.id
_entity.type
_entity.pdbx_description
1 polymer ?
#
loop_
_entity_poly.entity_id
_entity_poly.type
_entity_poly.pdbx_seq_one_letter_code
_entity_poly.pdbx_strand_id
1 'polypeptide(L)'
;MRKPKVKHTDVAAYVLGVLDQAEAYAFEKHLKACERCGRQVAEFTSVEGALAKAAPRYLSPGATATRRPGGIVVRRCGRLSMLTAHLVAVLLACVVAALMSSHRSSGRYRGDSSDPDISSPTPLDDGPVADSDQRSLPLPLVFQ
;
A
#
# COMPACT_ATOMS: atom_id res chain seq x y z
N MET A 1 -21.83 2.04 -9.52
CA MET A 1 -20.76 2.53 -10.41
C MET A 1 -21.37 3.45 -11.46
N ARG A 2 -20.90 4.71 -11.60
CA ARG A 2 -21.43 5.63 -12.63
C ARG A 2 -20.79 5.27 -13.99
N LYS A 3 -21.56 5.33 -15.08
CA LYS A 3 -21.04 5.15 -16.44
C LYS A 3 -20.19 6.39 -16.82
N PRO A 4 -18.95 6.22 -17.32
CA PRO A 4 -18.14 7.35 -17.77
C PRO A 4 -18.77 8.03 -18.98
N LYS A 5 -18.83 9.38 -18.96
CA LYS A 5 -19.37 10.21 -20.05
C LYS A 5 -18.23 10.86 -20.80
N VAL A 6 -18.09 10.53 -22.08
CA VAL A 6 -17.04 11.07 -22.95
C VAL A 6 -17.35 12.50 -23.38
N LYS A 7 -16.38 13.40 -23.29
CA LYS A 7 -16.43 14.75 -23.87
C LYS A 7 -15.30 14.95 -24.87
N HIS A 8 -15.53 15.76 -25.90
CA HIS A 8 -14.48 16.11 -26.87
C HIS A 8 -13.28 16.83 -26.24
N THR A 9 -13.50 17.56 -25.13
CA THR A 9 -12.45 18.23 -24.36
C THR A 9 -11.47 17.27 -23.70
N ASP A 10 -11.86 16.00 -23.52
CA ASP A 10 -11.05 14.99 -22.83
C ASP A 10 -9.93 14.43 -23.76
N VAL A 11 -9.89 14.85 -25.02
CA VAL A 11 -8.90 14.39 -26.01
C VAL A 11 -7.45 14.68 -25.58
N ALA A 12 -7.21 15.84 -24.97
CA ALA A 12 -5.88 16.19 -24.47
C ALA A 12 -5.50 15.30 -23.28
N ALA A 13 -6.43 15.07 -22.36
CA ALA A 13 -6.22 14.19 -21.22
C ALA A 13 -6.01 12.72 -21.67
N TYR A 14 -6.66 12.29 -22.76
CA TYR A 14 -6.46 10.98 -23.38
C TYR A 14 -5.04 10.85 -23.93
N VAL A 15 -4.59 11.82 -24.73
CA VAL A 15 -3.22 11.83 -25.31
C VAL A 15 -2.14 11.89 -24.23
N LEU A 16 -2.38 12.65 -23.15
CA LEU A 16 -1.47 12.75 -22.01
C LEU A 16 -1.52 11.53 -21.07
N GLY A 17 -2.44 10.58 -21.30
CA GLY A 17 -2.59 9.38 -20.45
C GLY A 17 -3.08 9.68 -19.02
N VAL A 18 -3.90 10.73 -18.85
CA VAL A 18 -4.42 11.17 -17.55
C VAL A 18 -5.76 10.52 -17.20
N LEU A 19 -6.51 10.04 -18.20
CA LEU A 19 -7.78 9.31 -17.99
C LEU A 19 -7.54 8.00 -17.24
N ASP A 20 -8.51 7.61 -16.41
CA ASP A 20 -8.53 6.26 -15.84
C ASP A 20 -8.88 5.21 -16.92
N GLN A 21 -8.76 3.92 -16.56
CA GLN A 21 -8.95 2.82 -17.50
C GLN A 21 -10.39 2.76 -18.08
N ALA A 22 -11.40 3.05 -17.27
CA ALA A 22 -12.80 3.02 -17.71
C ALA A 22 -13.12 4.22 -18.61
N GLU A 23 -12.59 5.40 -18.27
CA GLU A 23 -12.70 6.60 -19.10
C GLU A 23 -11.97 6.45 -20.44
N ALA A 24 -10.74 5.92 -20.43
CA ALA A 24 -9.95 5.69 -21.64
C ALA A 24 -10.66 4.71 -22.59
N TYR A 25 -11.19 3.60 -22.08
CA TYR A 25 -11.95 2.64 -22.89
C TYR A 25 -13.21 3.26 -23.51
N ALA A 26 -13.93 4.08 -22.73
CA ALA A 26 -15.09 4.81 -23.25
C ALA A 26 -14.68 5.79 -24.35
N PHE A 27 -13.55 6.48 -24.18
CA PHE A 27 -13.00 7.41 -25.17
C PHE A 27 -12.55 6.71 -26.45
N GLU A 28 -11.91 5.54 -26.36
CA GLU A 28 -11.54 4.70 -27.51
C GLU A 28 -12.75 4.28 -28.34
N LYS A 29 -13.86 3.95 -27.68
CA LYS A 29 -15.12 3.65 -28.37
C LYS A 29 -15.65 4.87 -29.12
N HIS A 30 -15.60 6.05 -28.52
CA HIS A 30 -15.99 7.31 -29.16
C HIS A 30 -15.06 7.67 -30.33
N LEU A 31 -13.76 7.44 -30.20
CA LEU A 31 -12.76 7.69 -31.24
C LEU A 31 -13.07 6.96 -32.55
N LYS A 32 -13.54 5.72 -32.47
CA LYS A 32 -13.93 4.93 -33.64
C LYS A 32 -15.12 5.50 -34.41
N ALA A 33 -15.92 6.37 -33.80
CA ALA A 33 -17.13 6.94 -34.37
C ALA A 33 -17.02 8.46 -34.64
N CYS A 34 -15.89 9.10 -34.30
CA CYS A 34 -15.76 10.55 -34.35
C CYS A 34 -14.42 11.01 -34.96
N GLU A 35 -14.47 11.36 -36.25
CA GLU A 35 -13.32 11.89 -37.01
C GLU A 35 -12.73 13.17 -36.42
N ARG A 36 -13.56 14.04 -35.82
CA ARG A 36 -13.09 15.27 -35.15
C ARG A 36 -12.13 14.94 -34.00
N CYS A 37 -12.47 13.95 -33.19
CA CYS A 37 -11.59 13.51 -32.11
C CYS A 37 -10.32 12.85 -32.65
N GLY A 38 -10.42 12.05 -33.73
CA GLY A 38 -9.24 11.48 -34.39
C GLY A 38 -8.24 12.54 -34.86
N ARG A 39 -8.73 13.61 -35.50
CA ARG A 39 -7.89 14.74 -35.92
C ARG A 39 -7.24 15.46 -34.74
N GLN A 40 -8.00 15.73 -33.69
CA GLN A 40 -7.48 16.36 -32.47
C GLN A 40 -6.42 15.48 -31.78
N VAL A 41 -6.59 14.16 -31.73
CA VAL A 41 -5.57 13.24 -31.20
C VAL A 41 -4.25 13.40 -31.98
N ALA A 42 -4.30 13.48 -33.30
CA ALA A 42 -3.10 13.67 -34.12
C ALA A 42 -2.43 15.03 -33.83
N GLU A 43 -3.21 16.11 -33.73
CA GLU A 43 -2.72 17.44 -33.36
C GLU A 43 -2.04 17.42 -31.98
N PHE A 44 -2.70 16.89 -30.95
CA PHE A 44 -2.16 16.84 -29.59
C PHE A 44 -0.95 15.91 -29.44
N THR A 45 -0.85 14.85 -30.25
CA THR A 45 0.32 13.94 -30.23
C THR A 45 1.62 14.66 -30.64
N SER A 46 1.53 15.69 -31.48
CA SER A 46 2.68 16.53 -31.81
C SER A 46 3.13 17.41 -30.63
N VAL A 47 2.16 18.04 -29.95
CA VAL A 47 2.38 18.89 -28.76
C VAL A 47 2.95 18.07 -27.61
N GLU A 48 2.39 16.89 -27.41
CA GLU A 48 2.87 15.87 -26.48
C GLU A 48 4.35 15.54 -26.71
N GLY A 49 4.72 15.23 -27.95
CA GLY A 49 6.11 14.93 -28.29
C GLY A 49 7.06 16.10 -28.05
N ALA A 50 6.60 17.35 -28.25
CA ALA A 50 7.37 18.54 -27.91
C ALA A 50 7.54 18.69 -26.39
N LEU A 51 6.47 18.46 -25.62
CA LEU A 51 6.48 18.51 -24.16
C LEU A 51 7.41 17.44 -23.56
N ALA A 52 7.38 16.22 -24.10
CA ALA A 52 8.26 15.13 -23.67
C ALA A 52 9.75 15.46 -23.89
N LYS A 53 10.10 16.16 -24.97
CA LYS A 53 11.47 16.64 -25.23
C LYS A 53 11.88 17.79 -24.32
N ALA A 54 10.93 18.62 -23.91
CA ALA A 54 11.17 19.75 -23.01
C ALA A 54 11.24 19.33 -21.54
N ALA A 55 10.49 18.30 -21.13
CA ALA A 55 10.36 17.84 -19.74
C ALA A 55 11.72 17.60 -19.03
N PRO A 56 12.76 16.99 -19.65
CA PRO A 56 14.07 16.84 -19.02
C PRO A 56 14.74 18.16 -18.60
N ARG A 57 14.34 19.29 -19.19
CA ARG A 57 14.85 20.63 -18.83
C ARG A 57 14.17 21.21 -17.59
N TYR A 58 12.98 20.71 -17.25
CA TYR A 58 12.15 21.19 -16.14
C TYR A 58 12.09 20.22 -14.96
N LEU A 59 12.43 18.96 -15.19
CA LEU A 59 12.53 17.93 -14.16
C LEU A 59 13.98 17.85 -13.72
N SER A 60 14.25 17.83 -12.41
CA SER A 60 15.59 17.64 -11.87
C SER A 60 16.30 16.44 -12.55
N PRO A 61 17.63 16.49 -12.74
CA PRO A 61 18.40 15.41 -13.33
C PRO A 61 18.10 14.09 -12.61
N GLY A 62 17.25 13.25 -13.20
CA GLY A 62 16.70 12.07 -12.52
C GLY A 62 15.31 11.63 -12.98
N ALA A 63 14.54 12.48 -13.68
CA ALA A 63 13.27 12.06 -14.28
C ALA A 63 13.46 11.63 -15.75
N THR A 64 13.54 10.33 -16.00
CA THR A 64 13.63 9.76 -17.35
C THR A 64 12.24 9.56 -17.94
N ALA A 65 11.81 10.47 -18.82
CA ALA A 65 10.64 10.27 -19.68
C ALA A 65 11.05 9.42 -20.90
N THR A 66 10.58 8.18 -20.98
CA THR A 66 10.79 7.33 -22.17
C THR A 66 9.54 7.37 -23.04
N ARG A 67 9.71 7.68 -24.33
CA ARG A 67 8.63 7.75 -25.33
C ARG A 67 8.53 6.43 -26.08
N ARG A 68 7.35 5.80 -26.09
CA ARG A 68 7.03 4.65 -26.95
C ARG A 68 6.11 5.12 -28.09
N PRO A 69 6.32 4.70 -29.35
CA PRO A 69 5.41 5.03 -30.44
C PRO A 69 4.07 4.32 -30.21
N GLY A 70 3.01 5.10 -29.98
CA GLY A 70 1.68 4.61 -29.58
C GLY A 70 0.92 5.46 -28.56
N GLY A 71 1.44 6.65 -28.19
CA GLY A 71 0.85 7.57 -27.19
C GLY A 71 1.74 7.67 -25.95
N ILE A 72 1.66 8.77 -25.18
CA ILE A 72 2.18 8.71 -23.80
C ILE A 72 1.27 7.75 -23.07
N VAL A 73 1.77 6.55 -22.89
CA VAL A 73 1.59 5.96 -21.58
C VAL A 73 2.45 6.84 -20.68
N VAL A 74 1.88 7.91 -20.10
CA VAL A 74 2.35 8.28 -18.77
C VAL A 74 1.96 7.05 -17.99
N ARG A 75 2.86 6.05 -17.95
CA ARG A 75 2.85 5.09 -16.88
C ARG A 75 3.00 5.97 -15.66
N ARG A 76 1.87 6.34 -15.08
CA ARG A 76 1.81 6.92 -13.76
C ARG A 76 2.40 5.84 -12.88
N CYS A 77 3.71 5.98 -12.70
CA CYS A 77 4.59 5.15 -11.92
C CYS A 77 4.51 3.64 -12.21
N GLY A 78 5.50 3.16 -12.99
CA GLY A 78 6.13 1.88 -12.67
C GLY A 78 6.50 1.78 -11.18
N ARG A 79 6.66 2.90 -10.46
CA ARG A 79 6.85 2.93 -8.99
C ARG A 79 5.61 2.50 -8.18
N LEU A 80 4.38 2.84 -8.55
CA LEU A 80 3.17 2.42 -7.83
C LEU A 80 2.78 0.98 -8.21
N SER A 81 2.98 0.62 -9.48
CA SER A 81 2.88 -0.78 -9.93
C SER A 81 3.98 -1.67 -9.33
N MET A 82 5.19 -1.14 -9.10
CA MET A 82 6.23 -1.84 -8.37
C MET A 82 5.92 -1.89 -6.87
N LEU A 83 5.44 -0.82 -6.24
CA LEU A 83 5.03 -0.85 -4.82
C LEU A 83 3.94 -1.90 -4.60
N THR A 84 2.92 -1.94 -5.45
CA THR A 84 1.87 -2.98 -5.38
C THR A 84 2.42 -4.38 -5.65
N ALA A 85 3.31 -4.56 -6.63
CA ALA A 85 3.97 -5.85 -6.86
C ALA A 85 4.86 -6.30 -5.69
N HIS A 86 5.59 -5.36 -5.05
CA HIS A 86 6.40 -5.63 -3.87
C HIS A 86 5.52 -5.97 -2.67
N LEU A 87 4.41 -5.25 -2.46
CA LEU A 87 3.44 -5.58 -1.41
C LEU A 87 2.84 -6.97 -1.61
N VAL A 88 2.47 -7.33 -2.84
CA VAL A 88 1.98 -8.69 -3.16
C VAL A 88 3.08 -9.73 -2.93
N ALA A 89 4.32 -9.48 -3.33
CA ALA A 89 5.45 -10.39 -3.09
C ALA A 89 5.76 -10.58 -1.59
N VAL A 90 5.74 -9.51 -0.81
CA VAL A 90 5.91 -9.56 0.66
C VAL A 90 4.78 -10.36 1.30
N LEU A 91 3.53 -10.12 0.89
CA LEU A 91 2.36 -10.81 1.42
C LEU A 91 2.42 -12.32 1.11
N LEU A 92 2.80 -12.69 -0.13
CA LEU A 92 3.05 -14.08 -0.50
C LEU A 92 4.18 -14.72 0.32
N ALA A 93 5.29 -14.01 0.53
CA ALA A 93 6.40 -14.51 1.35
C ALA A 93 5.98 -14.74 2.81
N CYS A 94 5.18 -13.83 3.40
CA CYS A 94 4.63 -13.99 4.74
C CYS A 94 3.70 -15.22 4.84
N VAL A 95 2.84 -15.42 3.85
CA VAL A 95 1.94 -16.60 3.80
C VAL A 95 2.76 -17.89 3.71
N VAL A 96 3.78 -17.95 2.85
CA VAL A 96 4.66 -19.12 2.72
C VAL A 96 5.42 -19.39 4.03
N ALA A 97 5.96 -18.36 4.68
CA ALA A 97 6.64 -18.50 5.97
C ALA A 97 5.72 -19.01 7.09
N ALA A 98 4.46 -18.55 7.14
CA ALA A 98 3.47 -19.03 8.09
C ALA A 98 3.10 -20.50 7.86
N LEU A 99 2.95 -20.92 6.60
CA LEU A 99 2.69 -22.32 6.23
C LEU A 99 3.88 -23.22 6.58
N MET A 100 5.11 -22.79 6.31
CA MET A 100 6.33 -23.54 6.67
C MET A 100 6.52 -23.66 8.18
N SER A 101 6.19 -22.62 8.94
CA SER A 101 6.22 -22.64 10.41
C SER A 101 5.19 -23.63 10.97
N SER A 102 4.01 -23.69 10.35
CA SER A 102 2.95 -24.65 10.70
C SER A 102 3.36 -26.10 10.39
N HIS A 103 4.10 -26.31 9.31
CA HIS A 103 4.66 -27.62 8.94
C HIS A 103 5.82 -28.07 9.86
N ARG A 104 6.51 -27.12 10.50
CA ARG A 104 7.58 -27.41 11.47
C ARG A 104 7.02 -27.64 12.88
N SER A 105 5.94 -26.96 13.25
CA SER A 105 5.27 -27.17 14.55
C SER A 105 4.49 -28.49 14.61
N SER A 106 4.03 -29.03 13.47
CA SER A 106 3.43 -30.37 13.41
C SER A 106 4.40 -31.50 13.78
N GLY A 107 5.71 -31.23 13.85
CA GLY A 107 6.72 -32.15 14.37
C GLY A 107 7.14 -31.93 15.83
N ARG A 108 6.63 -30.88 16.52
CA ARG A 108 7.03 -30.56 17.91
C ARG A 108 5.88 -30.26 18.87
N TYR A 109 4.62 -30.44 18.50
CA TYR A 109 3.50 -30.49 19.46
C TYR A 109 3.21 -31.94 19.90
N ARG A 110 4.26 -32.66 20.29
CA ARG A 110 4.12 -33.91 21.04
C ARG A 110 5.21 -33.96 22.11
N GLY A 111 4.79 -33.79 23.36
CA GLY A 111 5.60 -33.97 24.55
C GLY A 111 6.33 -32.72 24.97
N ASP A 112 5.87 -32.05 26.02
CA ASP A 112 6.31 -32.46 27.34
C ASP A 112 5.33 -31.93 28.39
N SER A 113 4.58 -32.86 28.97
CA SER A 113 3.96 -32.70 30.28
C SER A 113 5.04 -33.14 31.25
N SER A 114 5.67 -32.20 31.95
CA SER A 114 6.42 -32.51 33.15
C SER A 114 6.07 -31.47 34.20
N ASP A 115 5.26 -31.94 35.15
CA ASP A 115 5.10 -31.40 36.49
C ASP A 115 6.42 -30.88 37.09
N PRO A 116 6.44 -29.71 37.74
CA PRO A 116 7.43 -29.46 38.77
C PRO A 116 7.01 -30.21 40.03
N ASP A 117 7.65 -31.37 40.23
CA ASP A 117 7.64 -32.13 41.47
C ASP A 117 8.13 -31.24 42.62
N ILE A 118 7.20 -30.65 43.37
CA ILE A 118 7.45 -29.97 44.64
C ILE A 118 7.64 -31.07 45.69
N SER A 119 8.91 -31.42 45.93
CA SER A 119 9.32 -32.07 47.16
C SER A 119 9.60 -31.00 48.23
N SER A 120 8.70 -30.87 49.19
CA SER A 120 9.00 -30.37 50.55
C SER A 120 9.48 -31.58 51.39
N PRO A 121 10.31 -31.46 52.46
CA PRO A 121 9.92 -30.78 53.71
C PRO A 121 11.10 -30.06 54.44
N THR A 122 10.87 -29.13 55.36
CA THR A 122 10.67 -29.40 56.80
C THR A 122 10.41 -28.12 57.60
N PRO A 123 9.91 -28.23 58.85
CA PRO A 123 8.99 -27.27 59.47
C PRO A 123 9.61 -26.46 60.64
N LEU A 124 8.76 -25.56 61.18
CA LEU A 124 8.81 -24.86 62.49
C LEU A 124 9.64 -23.57 62.56
N ASP A 125 8.95 -22.43 62.66
CA ASP A 125 8.89 -21.68 63.93
C ASP A 125 7.68 -20.70 63.92
N ASP A 126 6.92 -20.74 65.01
CA ASP A 126 5.74 -19.93 65.29
C ASP A 126 6.11 -18.52 65.78
N GLY A 127 5.41 -17.50 65.31
CA GLY A 127 5.49 -16.15 65.88
C GLY A 127 4.29 -15.28 65.49
N PRO A 128 3.43 -14.86 66.43
CA PRO A 128 2.23 -14.08 66.11
C PRO A 128 2.44 -12.57 66.25
N VAL A 129 1.53 -11.85 65.57
CA VAL A 129 0.89 -10.56 65.92
C VAL A 129 1.70 -9.24 65.85
N ALA A 130 1.21 -8.34 64.98
CA ALA A 130 0.97 -6.89 65.16
C ALA A 130 0.70 -6.32 63.75
N ASP A 131 -0.52 -6.03 63.32
CA ASP A 131 -1.40 -4.93 63.74
C ASP A 131 -0.67 -3.58 63.90
N SER A 132 -0.76 -2.74 62.86
CA SER A 132 -0.62 -1.29 62.98
C SER A 132 -1.22 -0.61 61.76
N ASP A 133 -2.52 -0.32 61.90
CA ASP A 133 -3.15 0.97 61.71
C ASP A 133 -2.54 1.97 60.70
N GLN A 134 -3.30 2.19 59.64
CA GLN A 134 -4.04 3.45 59.45
C GLN A 134 -3.45 4.73 60.09
N ARG A 135 -2.84 5.57 59.26
CA ARG A 135 -2.95 7.03 59.43
C ARG A 135 -2.90 7.68 58.04
N SER A 136 -4.06 8.00 57.48
CA SER A 136 -4.59 9.37 57.39
C SER A 136 -3.68 10.31 56.60
N LEU A 137 -4.07 11.07 55.58
CA LEU A 137 -5.30 11.39 54.86
C LEU A 137 -4.82 12.26 53.65
N PRO A 138 -5.68 12.58 52.67
CA PRO A 138 -5.33 13.07 51.34
C PRO A 138 -5.14 14.59 51.30
N LEU A 139 -4.53 15.12 50.23
CA LEU A 139 -4.93 16.41 49.65
C LEU A 139 -4.68 16.47 48.13
N PRO A 140 -5.44 17.32 47.40
CA PRO A 140 -5.72 17.20 45.97
C PRO A 140 -5.03 18.27 45.10
N LEU A 141 -5.07 18.01 43.78
CA LEU A 141 -5.22 18.95 42.65
C LEU A 141 -4.45 20.29 42.65
N VAL A 142 -3.62 20.49 41.63
CA VAL A 142 -3.68 21.70 40.78
C VAL A 142 -3.37 21.32 39.33
N PHE A 143 -4.36 21.47 38.45
CA PHE A 143 -4.19 21.66 37.01
C PHE A 143 -4.22 23.17 36.77
N GLN A 144 -3.16 23.73 36.19
CA GLN A 144 -3.22 24.95 35.39
C GLN A 144 -2.16 24.90 34.29
#